data_AF-A0A7W1CBI9-F1
#
_entry.id   AF-A0A7W1CBI9-F1
#
_cell.length_a   1.000
_cell.length_b   1.000
_cell.length_c   1.000
_cell.angle_alpha   90.00
_cell.angle_beta   90.00
_cell.angle_gamma   90.00
#
_symmetry.space_group_name_H-M   'P 1'
#
loop_
_entity.id
_entity.type
_entity.pdbx_description
1 polymer ?
#
loop_
_entity_poly.entity_id
_entity_poly.type
_entity_poly.pdbx_seq_one_letter_code
_entity_poly.pdbx_strand_id
1 'polypeptide(L)'
;MPALYLDEGIDFVDRPPGWGEERVNAWLENDYHQPSDEITPEWDLDGAVEDARLLFRIGYAVAGAPDPPAWVTGDEFADERAACSSE
;
A
#
# COMPACT_ATOMS: atom_id res chain seq x y z
N MET A 1 11.01 -7.46 8.09
CA MET A 1 11.16 -6.19 8.83
C MET A 1 9.77 -5.83 9.28
N PRO A 2 9.55 -5.14 10.41
CA PRO A 2 8.24 -4.56 10.68
C PRO A 2 7.87 -3.67 9.49
N ALA A 3 6.80 -4.03 8.80
CA ALA A 3 6.43 -3.43 7.53
C ALA A 3 4.91 -3.25 7.47
N LEU A 4 4.51 -2.16 6.79
CA LEU A 4 3.16 -1.98 6.32
C LEU A 4 3.16 -2.20 4.81
N TYR A 5 2.19 -2.97 4.34
CA TYR A 5 1.92 -3.15 2.92
C TYR A 5 0.48 -2.71 2.68
N LEU A 6 0.31 -1.75 1.76
CA LEU A 6 -0.99 -1.35 1.24
C LEU A 6 -1.13 -1.95 -0.16
N ASP A 7 -2.31 -2.45 -0.44
CA ASP A 7 -2.72 -2.99 -1.73
C ASP A 7 -3.77 -2.04 -2.32
N GLU A 8 -3.82 -1.90 -3.65
CA GLU A 8 -4.71 -0.97 -4.36
C GLU A 8 -6.19 -1.18 -4.05
N GLY A 9 -6.60 -2.41 -3.72
CA GLY A 9 -7.99 -2.78 -3.46
C GLY A 9 -8.90 -2.64 -4.70
N ILE A 10 -9.99 -3.41 -4.73
CA ILE A 10 -10.96 -3.40 -5.85
C ILE A 10 -12.41 -3.14 -5.40
N ASP A 11 -12.62 -2.94 -4.11
CA ASP A 11 -13.93 -2.66 -3.52
C ASP A 11 -14.10 -1.15 -3.35
N PHE A 12 -15.11 -0.60 -4.00
CA PHE A 12 -15.38 0.85 -4.01
C PHE A 12 -16.68 1.15 -3.26
N VAL A 13 -16.63 2.11 -2.32
CA VAL A 13 -17.75 2.46 -1.42
C VAL A 13 -19.04 2.80 -2.18
N ASP A 14 -18.92 3.53 -3.29
CA ASP A 14 -20.05 4.04 -4.08
C ASP A 14 -20.22 3.32 -5.43
N ARG A 15 -19.77 2.06 -5.53
CA ARG A 15 -19.88 1.25 -6.75
C ARG A 15 -20.42 -0.14 -6.44
N PRO A 16 -21.07 -0.79 -7.42
CA PRO A 16 -21.50 -2.18 -7.24
C PRO A 16 -20.28 -3.12 -7.13
N PRO A 17 -20.43 -4.28 -6.48
CA PRO A 17 -19.40 -5.33 -6.46
C PRO A 17 -18.93 -5.69 -7.88
N GLY A 18 -17.63 -5.95 -8.03
CA GLY A 18 -16.99 -6.31 -9.30
C GLY A 18 -16.63 -5.12 -10.19
N TRP A 19 -17.09 -3.91 -9.88
CA TRP A 19 -16.77 -2.73 -10.69
C TRP A 19 -15.26 -2.41 -10.72
N GLY A 20 -14.56 -2.52 -9.58
CA GLY A 20 -13.12 -2.27 -9.51
C GLY A 20 -12.30 -3.31 -10.28
N GLU A 21 -12.69 -4.58 -10.18
CA GLU A 21 -12.07 -5.68 -10.95
C GLU A 21 -12.18 -5.44 -12.46
N GLU A 22 -13.35 -5.02 -12.96
CA GLU A 22 -13.51 -4.66 -14.38
C GLU A 22 -12.61 -3.49 -14.80
N ARG A 23 -12.40 -2.49 -13.93
CA ARG A 23 -11.54 -1.33 -14.23
C ARG A 23 -10.07 -1.72 -14.26
N VAL A 24 -9.60 -2.46 -13.24
CA VAL A 24 -8.21 -2.92 -13.17
C VAL A 24 -7.90 -3.83 -14.36
N ASN A 25 -8.78 -4.78 -14.68
CA ASN A 25 -8.57 -5.67 -15.83
C ASN A 25 -8.51 -4.91 -17.16
N ALA A 26 -9.38 -3.92 -17.36
CA ALA A 26 -9.36 -3.10 -18.57
C ALA A 26 -8.04 -2.31 -18.71
N TRP A 27 -7.54 -1.72 -17.62
CA TRP A 27 -6.25 -1.01 -17.62
C TRP A 27 -5.06 -1.97 -17.80
N LEU A 28 -5.05 -3.12 -17.11
CA LEU A 28 -4.00 -4.14 -17.26
C LEU A 28 -3.90 -4.67 -18.70
N GLU A 29 -5.03 -4.84 -19.38
CA GLU A 29 -5.07 -5.37 -20.75
C GLU A 29 -4.62 -4.35 -21.80
N ASN A 30 -4.96 -3.06 -21.62
CA ASN A 30 -4.83 -2.06 -22.68
C ASN A 30 -3.74 -1.02 -22.43
N ASP A 31 -3.44 -0.69 -21.17
CA ASP A 31 -2.67 0.50 -20.83
C ASP A 31 -1.43 0.21 -19.99
N TYR A 32 -1.44 -0.81 -19.12
CA TYR A 32 -0.32 -1.09 -18.23
C TYR A 32 1.01 -1.30 -18.97
N HIS A 33 2.05 -0.57 -18.54
CA HIS A 33 3.37 -0.56 -19.18
C HIS A 33 3.36 -0.16 -20.67
N GLN A 34 2.32 0.53 -21.14
CA GLN A 34 2.24 1.11 -22.48
C GLN A 34 2.44 2.63 -22.44
N PRO A 35 2.72 3.27 -23.59
CA PRO A 35 2.74 4.74 -23.67
C PRO A 35 1.41 5.42 -23.31
N SER A 36 0.30 4.69 -23.29
CA SER A 36 -1.01 5.20 -22.86
C SER A 36 -1.21 5.19 -21.34
N ASP A 37 -0.27 4.64 -20.57
CA ASP A 37 -0.29 4.61 -19.10
C ASP A 37 -0.04 5.99 -18.49
N GLU A 38 -1.01 6.89 -18.66
CA GLU A 38 -0.98 8.26 -18.18
C GLU A 38 -2.19 8.58 -17.30
N ILE A 39 -1.98 9.49 -16.33
CA ILE A 39 -3.06 10.02 -15.51
C ILE A 39 -3.99 10.86 -16.40
N THR A 40 -5.28 10.51 -16.42
CA THR A 40 -6.29 11.24 -17.18
C THR A 40 -7.20 12.06 -16.27
N PRO A 41 -7.90 13.09 -16.79
CA PRO A 41 -8.90 13.85 -16.01
C PRO A 41 -10.09 13.02 -15.53
N GLU A 42 -10.26 11.80 -16.02
CA GLU A 42 -11.35 10.89 -15.65
C GLU A 42 -11.03 10.07 -14.39
N TRP A 43 -9.75 10.04 -13.98
CA TRP A 43 -9.32 9.35 -12.77
C TRP A 43 -9.82 10.08 -11.54
N ASP A 44 -10.57 9.36 -10.70
CA ASP A 44 -10.89 9.80 -9.36
C ASP A 44 -9.72 9.45 -8.42
N LEU A 45 -9.09 10.48 -7.87
CA LEU A 45 -7.90 10.35 -7.03
C LEU A 45 -8.21 10.49 -5.53
N ASP A 46 -9.48 10.56 -5.13
CA ASP A 46 -9.84 10.76 -3.73
C ASP A 46 -9.30 9.63 -2.83
N GLY A 47 -9.33 8.37 -3.30
CA GLY A 47 -8.70 7.24 -2.61
C GLY A 47 -7.18 7.40 -2.44
N ALA A 48 -6.48 7.83 -3.49
CA ALA A 48 -5.03 8.08 -3.42
C ALA A 48 -4.69 9.21 -2.43
N VAL A 49 -5.57 10.21 -2.27
CA VAL A 49 -5.43 11.25 -1.25
C VAL A 49 -5.59 10.68 0.16
N GLU A 50 -6.50 9.74 0.38
CA GLU A 50 -6.65 9.04 1.66
C GLU A 50 -5.41 8.23 2.02
N ASP A 51 -4.88 7.47 1.05
CA ASP A 51 -3.64 6.70 1.21
C ASP A 51 -2.44 7.59 1.53
N ALA A 52 -2.27 8.68 0.78
CA ALA A 52 -1.19 9.64 1.02
C ALA A 52 -1.26 10.23 2.44
N ARG A 53 -2.46 10.55 2.93
CA ARG A 53 -2.66 11.04 4.30
C ARG A 53 -2.37 9.97 5.33
N LEU A 54 -2.78 8.72 5.10
CA LEU A 54 -2.50 7.59 5.99
C LEU A 54 -1.00 7.32 6.09
N LEU A 55 -0.33 7.14 4.94
CA LEU A 55 1.11 6.90 4.85
C LEU A 55 1.93 8.02 5.48
N PHE A 56 1.54 9.28 5.26
CA PHE A 56 2.19 10.41 5.92
C PHE A 56 2.07 10.34 7.45
N ARG A 57 0.87 10.04 7.98
CA ARG A 57 0.66 9.92 9.43
C ARG A 57 1.50 8.80 10.02
N ILE A 58 1.59 7.66 9.34
CA ILE A 58 2.41 6.53 9.78
C ILE A 58 3.89 6.91 9.77
N GLY A 59 4.39 7.47 8.67
CA GLY A 59 5.79 7.90 8.56
C GLY A 59 6.15 8.94 9.63
N TYR A 60 5.26 9.90 9.87
CA TYR A 60 5.43 10.90 10.92
C TYR A 60 5.46 10.27 12.32
N ALA A 61 4.55 9.35 12.61
CA ALA A 61 4.50 8.65 13.91
C ALA A 61 5.75 7.80 14.14
N VAL A 62 6.21 7.06 13.12
CA VAL A 62 7.43 6.23 13.19
C VAL A 62 8.67 7.10 13.37
N ALA A 63 8.79 8.20 12.61
CA ALA A 63 9.93 9.10 12.71
C ALA A 63 10.01 9.83 14.08
N GLY A 64 8.87 10.04 14.73
CA GLY A 64 8.77 10.68 16.04
C GLY A 64 8.78 9.73 17.23
N ALA A 65 8.77 8.41 17.02
CA ALA A 65 8.72 7.43 18.09
C ALA A 65 10.06 7.37 18.86
N PRO A 66 10.04 7.15 20.20
CA PRO A 66 11.26 7.02 20.99
C PRO A 66 12.03 5.73 20.66
N ASP A 67 11.31 4.70 20.22
CA ASP A 67 11.84 3.39 19.87
C ASP A 67 11.55 3.09 18.39
N PRO A 68 12.45 2.39 17.68
CA PRO A 68 12.20 1.97 16.31
C PRO A 68 11.05 0.95 16.26
N PRO A 69 10.39 0.78 15.09
CA PRO A 69 9.44 -0.29 14.88
C PRO A 69 10.03 -1.65 15.27
N ALA A 70 9.25 -2.45 16.01
CA ALA A 70 9.65 -3.76 16.48
C ALA A 70 8.84 -4.87 15.79
N TRP A 71 9.42 -6.06 15.73
CA TRP A 71 8.73 -7.25 15.22
C TRP A 71 7.61 -7.68 16.15
N VAL A 72 6.53 -8.22 15.57
CA VAL A 72 5.48 -8.85 16.35
C VAL A 72 6.00 -10.19 16.89
N THR A 73 5.73 -10.50 18.15
CA THR A 73 6.14 -11.77 18.75
C THR A 73 5.51 -12.95 17.99
N GLY A 74 6.35 -13.88 17.54
CA GLY A 74 5.93 -15.04 16.74
C GLY A 74 5.89 -14.80 15.23
N ASP A 75 6.30 -13.63 14.75
CA ASP A 75 6.55 -13.39 13.32
C ASP A 75 7.66 -14.33 12.81
N GLU A 76 7.41 -14.94 11.66
CA GLU A 76 8.19 -16.06 11.09
C GLU A 76 9.66 -15.71 10.83
N PHE A 77 10.01 -14.42 10.77
CA PHE A 77 11.38 -13.95 10.53
C PHE A 77 12.00 -13.21 11.72
N ALA A 78 11.27 -13.09 12.84
CA ALA A 78 11.73 -12.29 13.98
C ALA A 78 13.00 -12.88 14.61
N ASP A 79 13.03 -14.20 14.83
CA ASP A 79 14.12 -14.89 15.53
C ASP A 79 15.40 -14.85 14.70
N GLU A 80 15.32 -15.15 13.40
CA GLU A 80 16.47 -15.09 12.48
C GLU A 80 17.02 -13.66 12.36
N ARG A 81 16.15 -12.64 12.36
CA ARG A 81 16.60 -11.24 12.28
C ARG A 81 17.21 -10.74 13.58
N ALA A 82 16.74 -11.22 14.73
CA ALA A 82 17.37 -10.95 16.01
C ALA A 82 18.78 -11.55 16.07
N ALA A 83 18.97 -12.78 15.60
CA ALA A 83 20.27 -13.45 15.58
C ALA A 83 21.32 -12.67 14.76
N CYS A 84 20.97 -12.21 13.55
CA CYS A 84 21.84 -11.38 12.71
C CYS A 84 22.21 -10.01 13.30
N SER A 85 21.46 -9.51 14.30
CA SER A 85 21.70 -8.18 14.88
C SER A 85 22.59 -8.23 16.13
N SER A 86 23.05 -9.43 16.52
CA SER A 86 23.83 -9.66 17.75
C SER A 86 25.34 -9.84 17.53
N GLU A 87 25.86 -9.52 16.35
CA GLU A 87 27.30 -9.52 15.99
C GLU A 87 27.91 -8.12 15.92
#